data_AF-A0A4Q2E6M9-F1
#
_entry.id   AF-A0A4Q2E6M9-F1
#
_cell.length_a   1.000
_cell.length_b   1.000
_cell.length_c   1.000
_cell.angle_alpha   90.00
_cell.angle_beta   90.00
_cell.angle_gamma   90.00
#
_symmetry.space_group_name_H-M   'P 1'
#
loop_
_entity.id
_entity.type
_entity.pdbx_description
1 polymer ?
#
loop_
_entity_poly.entity_id
_entity_poly.type
_entity_poly.pdbx_seq_one_letter_code
_entity_poly.pdbx_strand_id
1 'polypeptide(L)'
;MADQSDGFLKDEYLKLQDQYEDYDRRALVIKGWIGAGALAGFALGTNADKHVTLLTLFAISLIAMCFWYLEAKWKTFQYAIADRIRIIEAHFRQDPHVLFKDPKPLQIYHWWFKSYSKDEPIYDYETAYRPANKWHRFRSAAFQDFVHLPYSLIIVLCILIGVIDSIADKPSSDPYKPTCVLSQVVPGIAVPSTSYVCILSK
;
A
#
# COMPACT_ATOMS: atom_id res chain seq x y z
N MET A 1 21.05 35.47 -24.41
CA MET A 1 20.63 34.07 -24.68
C MET A 1 20.67 33.21 -23.42
N ALA A 2 21.72 33.30 -22.57
CA ALA A 2 21.74 32.62 -21.27
C ALA A 2 20.50 32.94 -20.41
N ASP A 3 20.14 34.23 -20.31
CA ASP A 3 18.98 34.71 -19.55
C ASP A 3 17.63 34.07 -19.98
N GLN A 4 17.44 33.84 -21.29
CA GLN A 4 16.23 33.18 -21.80
C GLN A 4 16.23 31.67 -21.52
N SER A 5 17.39 31.02 -21.62
CA SER A 5 17.55 29.60 -21.28
C SER A 5 17.32 29.36 -19.79
N ASP A 6 17.85 30.24 -18.95
CA ASP A 6 17.66 30.20 -17.50
C ASP A 6 16.20 30.46 -17.12
N GLY A 7 15.50 31.34 -17.84
CA GLY A 7 14.05 31.49 -17.73
C GLY A 7 13.28 30.18 -17.96
N PHE A 8 13.59 29.46 -19.04
CA PHE A 8 12.96 28.16 -19.31
C PHE A 8 13.33 27.07 -18.31
N LEU A 9 14.57 27.08 -17.79
CA LEU A 9 14.98 26.14 -16.74
C LEU A 9 14.24 26.40 -15.42
N LYS A 10 14.00 27.66 -15.08
CA LYS A 10 13.20 28.03 -13.92
C LYS A 10 11.75 27.56 -14.05
N ASP A 11 11.13 27.77 -15.21
CA ASP A 11 9.77 27.31 -15.47
C ASP A 11 9.68 25.78 -15.43
N GLU A 12 10.67 25.09 -15.99
CA GLU A 12 10.81 23.62 -15.90
C GLU A 12 10.93 23.18 -14.43
N TYR A 13 11.78 23.83 -13.64
CA TYR A 13 11.97 23.53 -12.21
C TYR A 13 10.66 23.64 -11.44
N LEU A 14 9.94 24.74 -11.57
CA LEU A 14 8.66 24.95 -10.88
C LEU A 14 7.66 23.86 -11.26
N LYS A 15 7.59 23.51 -12.55
CA LYS A 15 6.69 22.46 -13.01
C LYS A 15 7.04 21.08 -12.47
N LEU A 16 8.33 20.77 -12.38
CA LEU A 16 8.81 19.51 -11.80
C LEU A 16 8.57 19.43 -10.30
N GLN A 17 8.77 20.53 -9.58
CA GLN A 17 8.51 20.63 -8.15
C GLN A 17 7.02 20.42 -7.85
N ASP A 18 6.13 21.09 -8.60
CA ASP A 18 4.68 20.89 -8.49
C ASP A 18 4.30 19.42 -8.70
N GLN A 19 4.86 18.79 -9.74
CA GLN A 19 4.60 17.37 -10.03
C GLN A 19 5.15 16.46 -8.92
N TYR A 20 6.33 16.77 -8.38
CA TYR A 20 6.93 16.02 -7.28
C TYR A 20 6.07 16.06 -6.01
N GLU A 21 5.54 17.23 -5.66
CA GLU A 21 4.65 17.41 -4.51
C GLU A 21 3.26 16.78 -4.72
N ASP A 22 2.74 16.81 -5.95
CA ASP A 22 1.46 16.18 -6.28
C ASP A 22 1.47 14.66 -6.11
N TYR A 23 2.62 13.99 -6.37
CA TYR A 23 2.77 12.57 -6.05
C TYR A 23 2.59 12.29 -4.56
N ASP A 24 3.15 13.13 -3.69
CA ASP A 24 3.05 12.93 -2.25
C ASP A 24 1.65 13.21 -1.71
N ARG A 25 0.99 14.26 -2.23
CA ARG A 25 -0.42 14.57 -1.94
C ARG A 25 -1.33 13.40 -2.30
N ARG A 26 -1.18 12.83 -3.49
CA ARG A 26 -1.98 11.67 -3.94
C ARG A 26 -1.68 10.43 -3.11
N ALA A 27 -0.42 10.18 -2.76
CA ALA A 27 -0.04 9.05 -1.91
C ALA A 27 -0.69 9.13 -0.53
N LEU A 28 -0.71 10.31 0.10
CA LEU A 28 -1.38 10.53 1.38
C LEU A 28 -2.89 10.26 1.31
N VAL A 29 -3.57 10.72 0.26
CA VAL A 29 -5.01 10.46 0.05
C VAL A 29 -5.30 8.97 -0.06
N ILE A 30 -4.50 8.26 -0.85
CA ILE A 30 -4.66 6.81 -1.06
C ILE A 30 -4.43 6.04 0.24
N LYS A 31 -3.41 6.41 1.04
CA LYS A 31 -3.19 5.83 2.37
C LYS A 31 -4.41 6.01 3.29
N GLY A 32 -5.03 7.19 3.26
CA GLY A 32 -6.25 7.47 4.00
C GLY A 32 -7.39 6.52 3.61
N TRP A 33 -7.62 6.33 2.31
CA TRP A 33 -8.66 5.40 1.81
C TRP A 33 -8.39 3.95 2.19
N ILE A 34 -7.13 3.51 2.10
CA ILE A 34 -6.75 2.14 2.46
C ILE A 34 -6.90 1.92 3.96
N GLY A 35 -6.46 2.87 4.80
CA GLY A 35 -6.64 2.80 6.25
C GLY A 35 -8.12 2.74 6.65
N ALA A 36 -8.95 3.59 6.06
CA ALA A 36 -10.39 3.57 6.30
C ALA A 36 -11.04 2.26 5.82
N GLY A 37 -10.67 1.78 4.63
CA GLY A 37 -11.16 0.51 4.08
C GLY A 37 -10.75 -0.70 4.91
N ALA A 38 -9.51 -0.73 5.40
CA ALA A 38 -9.02 -1.78 6.30
C ALA A 38 -9.80 -1.77 7.62
N LEU A 39 -10.01 -0.60 8.23
CA LEU A 39 -10.78 -0.47 9.48
C LEU A 39 -12.24 -0.94 9.31
N ALA A 40 -12.89 -0.53 8.22
CA ALA A 40 -14.24 -1.00 7.89
C ALA A 40 -14.28 -2.52 7.67
N GLY A 41 -13.28 -3.06 6.96
CA GLY A 41 -13.13 -4.50 6.75
C GLY A 41 -12.95 -5.28 8.04
N PHE A 42 -12.15 -4.77 8.99
CA PHE A 42 -12.01 -5.37 10.33
C PHE A 42 -13.32 -5.36 11.12
N ALA A 43 -14.05 -4.25 11.10
CA ALA A 43 -15.34 -4.14 11.80
C ALA A 43 -16.40 -5.12 11.25
N LEU A 44 -16.41 -5.34 9.94
CA LEU A 44 -17.33 -6.30 9.30
C LEU A 44 -16.87 -7.75 9.50
N GLY A 45 -15.56 -8.02 9.39
CA GLY A 45 -15.01 -9.37 9.47
C GLY A 45 -15.15 -10.01 10.84
N THR A 46 -15.06 -9.23 11.93
CA THR A 46 -15.15 -9.74 13.31
C THR A 46 -16.55 -10.19 13.74
N ASN A 47 -17.60 -9.79 13.00
CA ASN A 47 -19.00 -10.15 13.29
C ASN A 47 -19.53 -11.29 12.41
N ALA A 48 -18.71 -11.83 11.52
CA ALA A 48 -19.10 -12.86 10.55
C ALA A 48 -18.68 -14.28 11.00
N ASP A 49 -19.11 -15.29 10.24
CA ASP A 49 -18.62 -16.65 10.41
C ASP A 49 -17.10 -16.74 10.21
N LYS A 50 -16.44 -17.64 10.94
CA LYS A 50 -14.97 -17.78 10.92
C LYS A 50 -14.36 -17.89 9.52
N HIS A 51 -14.98 -18.66 8.64
CA HIS A 51 -14.51 -18.81 7.26
C HIS A 51 -14.57 -17.49 6.48
N VAL A 52 -15.60 -16.68 6.73
CA VAL A 52 -15.78 -15.36 6.12
C VAL A 52 -14.80 -14.36 6.72
N THR A 53 -14.55 -14.43 8.04
CA THR A 53 -13.56 -13.61 8.74
C THR A 53 -12.15 -13.85 8.19
N LEU A 54 -11.69 -15.10 8.12
CA LEU A 54 -10.36 -15.43 7.59
C LEU A 54 -10.19 -14.99 6.14
N LEU A 55 -11.22 -15.21 5.30
CA LEU A 55 -11.19 -14.77 3.90
C LEU A 55 -11.10 -13.24 3.80
N THR A 56 -11.83 -12.52 4.65
CA THR A 56 -11.82 -11.05 4.69
C THR A 56 -10.47 -10.52 5.14
N LEU A 57 -9.88 -11.06 6.21
CA LEU A 57 -8.55 -10.68 6.70
C LEU A 57 -7.46 -10.95 5.64
N PHE A 58 -7.55 -12.09 4.95
CA PHE A 58 -6.66 -12.42 3.84
C PHE A 58 -6.80 -11.43 2.67
N ALA A 59 -8.03 -11.10 2.28
CA ALA A 59 -8.30 -10.13 1.22
C ALA A 59 -7.75 -8.74 1.57
N ILE A 60 -7.94 -8.26 2.81
CA ILE A 60 -7.39 -6.98 3.28
C ILE A 60 -5.86 -6.99 3.22
N SER A 61 -5.22 -8.06 3.69
CA SER A 61 -3.76 -8.20 3.67
C SER A 61 -3.20 -8.21 2.24
N LEU A 62 -3.86 -8.92 1.32
CA LEU A 62 -3.48 -8.96 -0.09
C LEU A 62 -3.60 -7.58 -0.75
N ILE A 63 -4.70 -6.87 -0.49
CA ILE A 63 -4.91 -5.52 -1.00
C ILE A 63 -3.83 -4.57 -0.45
N ALA A 64 -3.53 -4.64 0.85
CA ALA A 64 -2.48 -3.85 1.47
C ALA A 64 -1.10 -4.12 0.83
N MET A 65 -0.76 -5.38 0.53
CA MET A 65 0.48 -5.72 -0.20
C MET A 65 0.51 -5.14 -1.61
N CYS A 66 -0.59 -5.21 -2.36
CA CYS A 66 -0.69 -4.64 -3.70
C CYS A 66 -0.45 -3.12 -3.69
N PHE A 67 -1.06 -2.41 -2.73
CA PHE A 67 -0.85 -0.97 -2.59
C PHE A 67 0.54 -0.61 -2.10
N TRP A 68 1.12 -1.41 -1.20
CA TRP A 68 2.51 -1.23 -0.79
C TRP A 68 3.46 -1.33 -1.99
N TYR A 69 3.28 -2.35 -2.84
CA TYR A 69 4.03 -2.50 -4.08
C TYR A 69 3.83 -1.30 -5.03
N LEU A 70 2.58 -0.87 -5.21
CA LEU A 70 2.25 0.25 -6.09
C LEU A 70 2.88 1.56 -5.61
N GLU A 71 2.85 1.83 -4.30
CA GLU A 71 3.47 3.02 -3.72
C GLU A 71 5.00 3.01 -3.88
N ALA A 72 5.65 1.86 -3.68
CA ALA A 72 7.08 1.73 -3.92
C ALA A 72 7.45 2.00 -5.38
N LYS A 73 6.61 1.58 -6.34
CA LYS A 73 6.78 1.91 -7.77
C LYS A 73 6.62 3.40 -8.02
N TRP A 74 5.61 4.04 -7.43
CA TRP A 74 5.41 5.49 -7.55
C TRP A 74 6.55 6.30 -6.94
N LYS A 75 7.07 5.91 -5.77
CA LYS A 75 8.25 6.56 -5.18
C LYS A 75 9.48 6.44 -6.08
N THR A 76 9.65 5.29 -6.75
CA THR A 76 10.73 5.14 -7.74
C THR A 76 10.57 6.10 -8.93
N PHE A 77 9.33 6.32 -9.40
CA PHE A 77 9.06 7.33 -10.44
C PHE A 77 9.28 8.76 -9.95
N GLN A 78 8.88 9.07 -8.71
CA GLN A 78 9.08 10.35 -8.07
C GLN A 78 10.58 10.68 -7.94
N TYR A 79 11.42 9.71 -7.55
CA TYR A 79 12.87 9.90 -7.50
C TYR A 79 13.53 10.12 -8.85
N ALA A 80 12.98 9.55 -9.93
CA ALA A 80 13.49 9.82 -11.27
C ALA A 80 13.23 11.27 -11.71
N ILE A 81 12.16 11.91 -11.22
CA ILE A 81 11.90 13.35 -11.42
C ILE A 81 12.88 14.18 -10.62
N ALA A 82 13.16 13.78 -9.36
CA ALA A 82 14.06 14.51 -8.47
C ALA A 82 15.47 14.69 -9.04
N ASP A 83 16.00 13.72 -9.78
CA ASP A 83 17.34 13.86 -10.38
C ASP A 83 17.42 15.06 -11.34
N ARG A 84 16.36 15.32 -12.13
CA ARG A 84 16.32 16.50 -13.01
C ARG A 84 16.24 17.80 -12.21
N ILE A 85 15.46 17.81 -11.13
CA ILE A 85 15.37 18.96 -10.21
C ILE A 85 16.76 19.28 -9.65
N ARG A 86 17.49 18.25 -9.17
CA ARG A 86 18.85 18.39 -8.62
C ARG A 86 19.85 18.95 -9.64
N ILE A 87 19.75 18.55 -10.92
CA ILE A 87 20.59 19.09 -11.99
C ILE A 87 20.33 20.58 -12.22
N ILE A 88 19.06 20.99 -12.24
CA ILE A 88 18.69 22.40 -12.42
C ILE A 88 19.16 23.24 -11.21
N GLU A 89 18.98 22.73 -9.99
CA GLU A 89 19.49 23.38 -8.78
C GLU A 89 21.01 23.50 -8.76
N ALA A 90 21.74 22.52 -9.29
CA ALA A 90 23.19 22.57 -9.39
C ALA A 90 23.66 23.63 -10.40
N HIS A 91 22.95 23.77 -11.53
CA HIS A 91 23.18 24.83 -12.52
C HIS A 91 23.02 26.22 -11.91
N PHE A 92 21.91 26.48 -11.22
CA PHE A 92 21.67 27.78 -10.58
C PHE A 92 22.62 28.06 -9.40
N ARG A 93 23.12 27.02 -8.71
CA ARG A 93 24.16 27.15 -7.68
C ARG A 93 25.57 27.33 -8.25
N GLN A 94 25.76 27.14 -9.55
CA GLN A 94 27.08 27.11 -10.20
C GLN A 94 28.04 26.12 -9.53
N ASP A 95 27.53 24.94 -9.17
CA ASP A 95 28.32 23.93 -8.46
C ASP A 95 29.44 23.35 -9.37
N PRO A 96 30.73 23.48 -8.99
CA PRO A 96 31.84 23.02 -9.84
C PRO A 96 31.94 21.49 -9.94
N HIS A 97 31.35 20.75 -9.00
CA HIS A 97 31.42 19.29 -8.89
C HIS A 97 30.29 18.55 -9.61
N VAL A 98 29.44 19.29 -10.34
CA VAL A 98 28.39 18.68 -11.15
C VAL A 98 28.97 18.11 -12.44
N LEU A 99 28.56 16.89 -12.78
CA LEU A 99 28.95 16.23 -14.03
C LEU A 99 28.29 16.87 -15.27
N PHE A 100 27.15 17.55 -15.07
CA PHE A 100 26.33 18.15 -16.13
C PHE A 100 26.35 19.69 -16.04
N LYS A 101 27.35 20.32 -16.68
CA LYS A 101 27.65 21.75 -16.51
C LYS A 101 26.80 22.74 -17.32
N ASP A 102 25.91 22.26 -18.19
CA ASP A 102 25.00 23.11 -18.98
C ASP A 102 23.73 22.31 -19.37
N PRO A 103 22.73 22.21 -18.48
CA PRO A 103 21.52 21.48 -18.76
C PRO A 103 20.65 22.24 -19.78
N LYS A 104 20.38 21.63 -20.93
CA LYS A 104 19.41 22.17 -21.89
C LYS A 104 17.98 22.15 -21.30
N PRO A 105 17.18 23.21 -21.44
CA PRO A 105 15.82 23.26 -20.91
C PRO A 105 14.83 22.36 -21.67
N LEU A 106 13.67 22.11 -21.07
CA LEU A 106 12.51 21.41 -21.66
C LEU A 106 12.77 19.95 -22.05
N GLN A 107 13.64 19.26 -21.29
CA GLN A 107 14.03 17.86 -21.56
C GLN A 107 13.49 16.85 -20.54
N ILE A 108 12.38 17.18 -19.87
CA ILE A 108 11.78 16.40 -18.77
C ILE A 108 11.69 14.90 -19.10
N TYR A 109 11.07 14.55 -20.22
CA TYR A 109 10.81 13.14 -20.59
C TYR A 109 12.11 12.35 -20.81
N HIS A 110 13.09 12.96 -21.49
CA HIS A 110 14.38 12.34 -21.74
C HIS A 110 15.12 12.06 -20.43
N TRP A 111 15.20 13.05 -19.55
CA TRP A 111 15.88 12.92 -18.26
C TRP A 111 15.18 11.95 -17.33
N TRP A 112 13.85 11.96 -17.30
CA TRP A 112 13.08 11.00 -16.52
C TRP A 112 13.36 9.57 -16.97
N PHE A 113 13.33 9.28 -18.27
CA PHE A 113 13.60 7.94 -18.79
C PHE A 113 15.06 7.53 -18.53
N LYS A 114 15.99 8.47 -18.68
CA LYS A 114 17.42 8.27 -18.37
C LYS A 114 17.59 7.84 -16.92
N SER A 115 17.15 8.67 -15.96
CA SER A 115 17.24 8.39 -14.52
C SER A 115 16.47 7.13 -14.11
N TYR A 116 15.27 6.90 -14.66
CA TYR A 116 14.49 5.70 -14.35
C TYR A 116 15.15 4.42 -14.89
N SER A 117 15.81 4.50 -16.04
CA SER A 117 16.55 3.38 -16.62
C SER A 117 17.87 3.10 -15.91
N LYS A 118 18.64 4.15 -15.63
CA LYS A 118 19.98 4.14 -15.05
C LYS A 118 20.06 5.34 -14.10
N ASP A 119 20.28 5.04 -12.82
CA ASP A 119 20.43 6.05 -11.76
C ASP A 119 21.82 6.68 -11.86
N GLU A 120 22.06 7.46 -12.90
CA GLU A 120 23.38 8.04 -13.15
C GLU A 120 23.78 9.01 -12.03
N PRO A 121 25.07 9.05 -11.66
CA PRO A 121 25.57 10.04 -10.71
C PRO A 121 25.41 11.45 -11.29
N ILE A 122 25.04 12.41 -10.45
CA ILE A 122 24.93 13.82 -10.80
C ILE A 122 26.19 14.58 -10.39
N TYR A 123 26.77 14.20 -9.25
CA TYR A 123 28.00 14.76 -8.70
C TYR A 123 29.13 13.73 -8.69
N ASP A 124 30.37 14.22 -8.71
CA ASP A 124 31.57 13.37 -8.70
C ASP A 124 31.59 12.37 -7.53
N TYR A 125 31.18 12.80 -6.34
CA TYR A 125 31.17 11.94 -5.14
C TYR A 125 30.12 10.82 -5.18
N GLU A 126 29.09 10.92 -6.02
CA GLU A 126 28.05 9.90 -6.13
C GLU A 126 28.50 8.67 -6.92
N THR A 127 29.58 8.81 -7.69
CA THR A 127 30.15 7.72 -8.51
C THR A 127 30.53 6.48 -7.69
N ALA A 128 30.74 6.64 -6.38
CA ALA A 128 31.06 5.53 -5.47
C ALA A 128 29.87 4.59 -5.22
N TYR A 129 28.62 5.06 -5.35
CA TYR A 129 27.41 4.28 -5.03
C TYR A 129 26.31 4.34 -6.10
N ARG A 130 26.47 5.17 -7.13
CA ARG A 130 25.64 5.22 -8.34
C ARG A 130 26.44 4.75 -9.56
N PRO A 131 25.85 3.99 -10.49
CA PRO A 131 24.43 3.69 -10.61
C PRO A 131 23.96 2.51 -9.76
N ALA A 132 22.82 2.68 -9.08
CA ALA A 132 22.17 1.61 -8.34
C ALA A 132 21.29 0.74 -9.25
N ASN A 133 21.24 -0.56 -8.98
CA ASN A 133 20.34 -1.49 -9.65
C ASN A 133 18.87 -1.10 -9.44
N LYS A 134 18.01 -1.27 -10.45
CA LYS A 134 16.57 -0.97 -10.36
C LYS A 134 15.89 -1.65 -9.17
N TRP A 135 16.23 -2.91 -8.93
CA TRP A 135 15.73 -3.68 -7.79
C TRP A 135 16.18 -3.12 -6.44
N HIS A 136 17.43 -2.64 -6.37
CA HIS A 136 17.94 -2.01 -5.15
C HIS A 136 17.19 -0.71 -4.85
N ARG A 137 16.96 0.13 -5.86
CA ARG A 137 16.17 1.38 -5.73
C ARG A 137 14.73 1.09 -5.32
N PHE A 138 14.10 0.13 -5.98
CA PHE A 138 12.74 -0.29 -5.66
C PHE A 138 12.64 -0.81 -4.22
N ARG A 139 13.56 -1.69 -3.80
CA ARG A 139 13.60 -2.21 -2.43
C ARG A 139 13.84 -1.09 -1.41
N SER A 140 14.79 -0.20 -1.69
CA SER A 140 15.05 0.96 -0.83
C SER A 140 13.79 1.82 -0.67
N ALA A 141 13.10 2.15 -1.77
CA ALA A 141 11.83 2.87 -1.73
C ALA A 141 10.72 2.11 -0.99
N ALA A 142 10.62 0.79 -1.19
CA ALA A 142 9.61 -0.04 -0.54
C ALA A 142 9.75 -0.08 0.98
N PHE A 143 10.98 -0.07 1.50
CA PHE A 143 11.27 -0.19 2.94
C PHE A 143 11.55 1.15 3.63
N GLN A 144 11.29 2.28 2.97
CA GLN A 144 11.28 3.56 3.67
C GLN A 144 10.18 3.58 4.73
N ASP A 145 10.46 4.17 5.89
CA ASP A 145 9.54 4.23 7.04
C ASP A 145 8.17 4.76 6.63
N PHE A 146 8.13 5.85 5.88
CA PHE A 146 6.88 6.44 5.42
C PHE A 146 6.07 5.51 4.50
N VAL A 147 6.73 4.62 3.75
CA VAL A 147 6.08 3.75 2.75
C VAL A 147 5.57 2.47 3.40
N HIS A 148 6.41 1.72 4.10
CA HIS A 148 6.03 0.38 4.58
C HIS A 148 5.15 0.41 5.83
N LEU A 149 5.39 1.34 6.77
CA LEU A 149 4.74 1.37 8.09
C LEU A 149 3.21 1.19 8.06
N PRO A 150 2.42 1.94 7.25
CA PRO A 150 0.97 1.81 7.26
C PRO A 150 0.52 0.41 6.77
N TYR A 151 1.16 -0.14 5.75
CA TYR A 151 0.79 -1.44 5.19
C TYR A 151 1.25 -2.60 6.07
N SER A 152 2.49 -2.54 6.58
CA SER A 152 3.00 -3.57 7.48
C SER A 152 2.15 -3.66 8.74
N LEU A 153 1.66 -2.53 9.26
CA LEU A 153 0.76 -2.53 10.42
C LEU A 153 -0.56 -3.24 10.10
N ILE A 154 -1.20 -2.94 8.96
CA ILE A 154 -2.43 -3.62 8.53
C ILE A 154 -2.19 -5.13 8.37
N ILE A 155 -1.13 -5.53 7.70
CA ILE A 155 -0.80 -6.94 7.44
C ILE A 155 -0.54 -7.68 8.75
N VAL A 156 0.24 -7.10 9.67
CA VAL A 156 0.53 -7.70 10.98
C VAL A 156 -0.76 -7.83 11.80
N LEU A 157 -1.64 -6.82 11.80
CA LEU A 157 -2.93 -6.91 12.48
C LEU A 157 -3.82 -8.01 11.89
N CYS A 158 -3.90 -8.13 10.56
CA CYS A 158 -4.63 -9.22 9.91
C CYS A 158 -4.12 -10.60 10.35
N ILE A 159 -2.79 -10.78 10.39
CA ILE A 159 -2.17 -12.05 10.79
C ILE A 159 -2.44 -12.33 12.27
N LEU A 160 -2.29 -11.34 13.15
CA LEU A 160 -2.52 -11.51 14.58
C LEU A 160 -3.97 -11.91 14.88
N ILE A 161 -4.94 -11.22 14.28
CA ILE A 161 -6.37 -11.54 14.47
C ILE A 161 -6.66 -12.95 13.95
N GLY A 162 -6.18 -13.30 12.74
CA GLY A 162 -6.39 -14.63 12.17
C GLY A 162 -5.78 -15.76 13.01
N VAL A 163 -4.62 -15.52 13.63
CA VAL A 163 -3.99 -16.48 14.55
C VAL A 163 -4.80 -16.62 15.84
N ILE A 164 -5.28 -15.52 16.41
CA ILE A 164 -6.13 -15.54 17.61
C ILE A 164 -7.42 -16.32 17.36
N ASP A 165 -8.11 -16.05 16.25
CA ASP A 165 -9.34 -16.76 15.87
C ASP A 165 -9.08 -18.26 15.65
N SER A 166 -7.91 -18.62 15.12
CA SER A 166 -7.51 -20.02 14.91
C SER A 166 -7.20 -20.74 16.24
N ILE A 167 -6.61 -20.06 17.22
CA ILE A 167 -6.28 -20.63 18.55
C ILE A 167 -7.52 -20.72 19.44
N ALA A 168 -8.48 -19.80 19.29
CA ALA A 168 -9.73 -19.80 20.02
C ALA A 168 -10.62 -21.02 19.72
N ASP A 169 -10.34 -21.75 18.63
CA ASP A 169 -10.86 -23.10 18.40
C ASP A 169 -10.22 -24.12 19.35
N LYS A 170 -10.66 -24.11 20.61
CA LYS A 170 -10.69 -25.37 21.37
C LYS A 170 -11.83 -26.22 20.79
N PRO A 171 -11.60 -27.51 20.48
CA PRO A 171 -12.68 -28.39 20.06
C PRO A 171 -13.76 -28.38 21.14
N SER A 172 -14.99 -28.04 20.78
CA SER A 172 -16.12 -28.26 21.67
C SER A 172 -16.19 -29.76 21.94
N SER A 173 -16.00 -30.14 23.21
CA SER A 173 -16.01 -31.53 23.65
C SER A 173 -17.43 -32.12 23.76
N ASP A 174 -18.41 -31.59 23.03
CA ASP A 174 -19.80 -32.06 23.09
C ASP A 174 -20.35 -32.43 21.71
N PRO A 175 -20.15 -33.70 21.28
CA PRO A 175 -20.85 -34.26 20.13
C PRO A 175 -22.34 -34.56 20.41
N TYR A 176 -22.86 -34.21 21.60
CA TYR A 176 -24.23 -34.53 22.01
C TYR A 176 -24.95 -33.33 22.62
N LYS A 177 -25.20 -32.28 21.82
CA LYS A 177 -26.34 -31.40 22.12
C LYS A 177 -27.55 -31.89 21.32
N PRO A 178 -28.54 -32.55 21.98
CA PRO A 178 -29.78 -32.88 21.30
C PRO A 178 -30.48 -31.59 20.88
N THR A 179 -30.67 -31.42 19.58
CA THR A 179 -31.48 -30.33 19.02
C THR A 179 -32.95 -30.67 19.28
N CYS A 180 -33.49 -30.17 20.38
CA CYS A 180 -34.94 -30.22 20.61
C CYS A 180 -35.62 -29.20 19.69
N VAL A 181 -36.21 -29.67 18.60
CA VAL A 181 -37.06 -28.84 17.74
C VAL A 181 -38.46 -28.80 18.34
N LEU A 182 -38.92 -27.60 18.71
CA LEU A 182 -40.29 -27.39 19.15
C LEU A 182 -41.20 -27.48 17.92
N SER A 183 -41.94 -28.59 17.76
CA SER A 183 -42.99 -28.68 16.74
C SER A 183 -44.10 -27.68 17.09
N GLN A 184 -44.25 -26.63 16.29
CA GLN A 184 -45.38 -25.73 16.42
C GLN A 184 -46.64 -26.45 15.95
N VAL A 185 -47.60 -26.57 16.86
CA VAL A 185 -48.94 -27.12 16.62
C VAL A 185 -49.65 -26.20 15.62
N VAL A 186 -50.04 -26.76 14.47
CA VAL A 186 -50.90 -26.10 13.49
C VAL A 186 -52.25 -25.80 14.16
N PRO A 187 -52.75 -24.55 14.14
CA PRO A 187 -54.00 -24.20 14.80
C PRO A 187 -55.18 -24.82 14.04
N GLY A 188 -55.89 -25.77 14.67
CA GLY A 188 -57.12 -26.33 14.11
C GLY A 188 -57.57 -27.70 14.63
N ILE A 189 -56.74 -28.42 15.40
CA ILE A 189 -57.11 -29.75 15.92
C ILE A 189 -56.84 -29.78 17.43
N ALA A 190 -57.90 -29.96 18.21
CA ALA A 190 -57.82 -30.12 19.66
C ALA A 190 -57.34 -31.53 20.02
N VAL A 191 -56.10 -31.66 20.48
CA VAL A 191 -55.62 -32.85 21.22
C VAL A 191 -54.71 -32.37 22.36
N PRO A 192 -54.88 -32.85 23.62
CA PRO A 192 -54.06 -32.45 24.74
C PRO A 192 -52.91 -33.45 24.94
N SER A 193 -51.75 -33.20 24.33
CA SER A 193 -50.47 -33.77 24.79
C SER A 193 -49.30 -33.11 24.07
N THR A 194 -48.51 -32.33 24.81
CA THR A 194 -47.23 -31.79 24.34
C THR A 194 -46.22 -32.93 24.25
N SER A 195 -45.99 -33.44 23.03
CA SER A 195 -44.99 -34.49 22.79
C SER A 195 -43.67 -33.87 22.36
N TYR A 196 -42.59 -34.16 23.09
CA TYR A 196 -41.23 -33.81 22.72
C TYR A 196 -40.66 -34.91 21.83
N VAL A 197 -40.22 -34.56 20.61
CA VAL A 197 -39.51 -35.49 19.72
C VAL A 197 -38.03 -35.14 19.76
N CYS A 198 -37.24 -35.96 20.45
CA CYS A 198 -35.78 -35.88 20.40
C CYS A 198 -35.30 -36.67 19.18
N ILE A 199 -34.80 -35.98 18.16
CA ILE A 199 -34.16 -36.62 17.01
C ILE A 199 -32.68 -36.78 17.33
N LEU A 200 -32.24 -38.02 17.52
CA LEU A 200 -30.83 -38.41 17.51
C LEU A 200 -30.38 -38.45 16.04
N SER A 201 -29.72 -37.39 15.57
CA SER A 201 -29.00 -37.43 14.29
C SER A 201 -27.76 -38.31 14.48
N LYS A 202 -27.68 -39.42 13.73
CA LYS A 202 -26.45 -40.19 13.56
C LYS A 202 -25.47 -39.46 12.66
#